data_AF-A0AAU9M6L2-F1
#
_entry.id   AF-A0AAU9M6L2-F1
#
_cell.length_a   1.000
_cell.length_b   1.000
_cell.length_c   1.000
_cell.angle_alpha   90.00
_cell.angle_beta   90.00
_cell.angle_gamma   90.00
#
_symmetry.space_group_name_H-M   'P 1'
#
loop_
_entity.id
_entity.type
_entity.pdbx_description
1 polymer ?
#
loop_
_entity_poly.entity_id
_entity_poly.type
_entity_poly.pdbx_seq_one_letter_code
_entity_poly.pdbx_strand_id
1 'polypeptide(L)'
;MRNRSSAPQVEDVPELMQHIQSKLSVKEAARTSLLSKSWLHAWSTIPTLRFQVLKKQNVTRMKLVDVDRTLIRYLRDNIPIEKFELYIENENQESASHAKKWIRAVVTKTCLKEFSFSIRIHSATFTLPDEILSGKNLT
;
A
#
# COMPACT_ATOMS: atom_id res chain seq x y z
N MET A 1 10.08 -2.54 -53.64
CA MET A 1 9.35 -1.82 -52.57
C MET A 1 9.06 -2.81 -51.45
N ARG A 2 9.72 -2.68 -50.30
CA ARG A 2 9.65 -3.66 -49.20
C ARG A 2 8.60 -3.17 -48.19
N ASN A 3 7.47 -3.87 -48.14
CA ASN A 3 6.38 -3.59 -47.22
C ASN A 3 6.88 -3.87 -45.78
N ARG A 4 7.11 -2.81 -45.00
CA ARG A 4 7.42 -2.96 -43.56
C ARG A 4 6.09 -3.21 -42.86
N SER A 5 5.78 -4.47 -42.59
CA SER A 5 4.78 -4.81 -41.58
C SER A 5 5.15 -4.11 -40.29
N SER A 6 4.32 -3.16 -39.85
CA SER A 6 4.40 -2.57 -38.52
C SER A 6 4.12 -3.68 -37.51
N ALA A 7 5.19 -4.20 -36.90
CA ALA A 7 5.06 -4.99 -35.68
C ALA A 7 4.26 -4.18 -34.66
N PRO A 8 3.39 -4.81 -33.84
CA PRO A 8 2.70 -4.08 -32.79
C PRO A 8 3.76 -3.42 -31.92
N GLN A 9 3.68 -2.10 -31.76
CA GLN A 9 4.52 -1.39 -30.80
C GLN A 9 4.13 -1.93 -29.43
N VAL A 10 4.91 -2.91 -28.95
CA VAL A 10 4.84 -3.38 -27.58
C VAL A 10 5.30 -2.19 -26.76
N GLU A 11 4.34 -1.49 -26.17
CA GLU A 11 4.56 -0.35 -25.28
C GLU A 11 5.74 -0.63 -24.35
N ASP A 12 6.63 0.34 -24.29
CA ASP A 12 8.02 0.20 -23.90
C ASP A 12 8.25 -0.48 -22.53
N VAL A 13 9.37 -1.20 -22.46
CA VAL A 13 9.71 -2.25 -21.48
C VAL A 13 9.72 -1.76 -19.99
N PRO A 14 10.00 -0.49 -19.64
CA PRO A 14 9.87 0.01 -18.26
C PRO A 14 8.46 0.42 -17.82
N GLU A 15 7.67 1.04 -18.70
CA GLU A 15 6.35 1.60 -18.40
C GLU A 15 5.36 0.51 -18.05
N LEU A 16 5.41 -0.62 -18.77
CA LEU A 16 4.61 -1.81 -18.45
C LEU A 16 4.96 -2.39 -17.07
N MET A 17 6.24 -2.41 -16.71
CA MET A 17 6.68 -2.90 -15.39
C MET A 17 6.14 -2.00 -14.27
N GLN A 18 6.26 -0.68 -14.44
CA GLN A 18 5.69 0.27 -13.49
C GLN A 18 4.16 0.16 -13.44
N HIS A 19 3.49 -0.05 -14.58
CA HIS A 19 2.06 -0.27 -14.62
C HIS A 19 1.65 -1.49 -13.79
N ILE A 20 2.33 -2.63 -13.99
CA ILE A 20 2.07 -3.86 -13.21
C ILE A 20 2.36 -3.61 -11.72
N GLN A 21 3.52 -3.03 -11.41
CA GLN A 21 3.93 -2.74 -10.02
C GLN A 21 2.98 -1.76 -9.33
N SER A 22 2.39 -0.80 -10.05
CA SER A 22 1.40 0.15 -9.52
C SER A 22 0.13 -0.53 -9.02
N LYS A 23 -0.16 -1.76 -9.50
CA LYS A 23 -1.30 -2.56 -9.05
C LYS A 23 -1.01 -3.40 -7.81
N LEU A 24 0.25 -3.50 -7.40
CA LEU A 24 0.71 -4.33 -6.29
C LEU A 24 0.86 -3.52 -5.00
N SER A 25 0.92 -4.20 -3.85
CA SER A 25 1.43 -3.56 -2.63
C SER A 25 2.91 -3.20 -2.79
N VAL A 26 3.38 -2.21 -2.01
CA VAL A 26 4.80 -1.82 -1.97
C VAL A 26 5.70 -3.03 -1.72
N LYS A 27 5.28 -3.98 -0.88
CA LYS A 27 6.05 -5.20 -0.61
C LYS A 27 6.10 -6.15 -1.81
N GLU A 28 4.98 -6.35 -2.48
CA GLU A 28 4.90 -7.24 -3.65
C GLU A 28 5.65 -6.66 -4.84
N ALA A 29 5.48 -5.37 -5.12
CA ALA A 29 6.24 -4.67 -6.14
C ALA A 29 7.75 -4.72 -5.84
N ALA A 30 8.18 -4.56 -4.59
CA ALA A 30 9.59 -4.77 -4.21
C ALA A 30 10.07 -6.19 -4.52
N ARG A 31 9.25 -7.23 -4.34
CA ARG A 31 9.63 -8.62 -4.67
C ARG A 31 9.84 -8.85 -6.15
N THR A 32 9.08 -8.16 -7.00
CA THR A 32 9.26 -8.26 -8.46
C THR A 32 10.61 -7.74 -8.93
N SER A 33 11.33 -6.95 -8.11
CA SER A 33 12.70 -6.51 -8.43
C SER A 33 13.69 -7.67 -8.62
N LEU A 34 13.37 -8.86 -8.10
CA LEU A 34 14.18 -10.07 -8.27
C LEU A 34 14.07 -10.68 -9.68
N LEU A 35 13.09 -10.26 -10.48
CA LEU A 35 12.85 -10.83 -11.81
C LEU A 35 13.90 -10.39 -12.84
N SER A 36 14.39 -9.15 -12.75
CA SER A 36 15.51 -8.63 -13.56
C SER A 36 15.93 -7.22 -13.10
N LYS A 37 17.04 -6.72 -13.66
CA LYS A 37 17.50 -5.34 -13.44
C LYS A 37 16.47 -4.29 -13.86
N SER A 38 15.70 -4.52 -14.92
CA SER A 38 14.68 -3.59 -15.39
C SER A 38 13.52 -3.47 -14.40
N TRP A 39 13.08 -4.60 -13.83
CA TRP A 39 12.05 -4.61 -12.79
C TRP A 39 12.53 -3.94 -11.50
N LEU A 40 13.80 -4.11 -11.15
CA LEU A 40 14.43 -3.39 -10.03
C LEU A 40 14.45 -1.88 -10.28
N HIS A 41 14.79 -1.44 -11.49
CA HIS A 41 14.82 -0.03 -11.83
C HIS A 41 13.41 0.57 -11.82
N ALA A 42 12.43 -0.09 -12.45
CA ALA A 42 11.03 0.32 -12.45
C ALA A 42 10.47 0.46 -11.02
N TRP A 43 10.77 -0.50 -10.14
CA TRP A 43 10.35 -0.50 -8.74
C TRP A 43 10.83 0.76 -7.99
N SER A 44 12.04 1.23 -8.31
CA SER A 44 12.68 2.31 -7.56
C SER A 44 11.93 3.64 -7.63
N THR A 45 11.07 3.85 -8.63
CA THR A 45 10.40 5.14 -8.90
C THR A 45 8.90 5.01 -9.15
N ILE A 46 8.26 3.93 -8.67
CA ILE A 46 6.82 3.77 -8.92
C ILE A 46 6.00 4.94 -8.34
N PRO A 47 5.07 5.54 -9.11
CA PRO A 47 4.32 6.71 -8.64
C PRO A 47 3.17 6.35 -7.68
N THR A 48 2.87 5.05 -7.52
CA THR A 48 1.75 4.55 -6.72
C THR A 48 2.28 3.76 -5.53
N LEU A 49 1.99 4.23 -4.32
CA LEU A 49 2.38 3.56 -3.07
C LEU A 49 1.14 2.98 -2.39
N ARG A 50 1.09 1.64 -2.27
CA ARG A 50 0.03 0.91 -1.58
C ARG A 50 0.58 0.17 -0.36
N PHE A 51 0.27 0.68 0.82
CA PHE A 51 0.72 0.14 2.10
C PHE A 51 -0.38 -0.65 2.79
N GLN A 52 -0.03 -1.84 3.27
CA GLN A 52 -0.90 -2.70 4.09
C GLN A 52 -0.17 -3.05 5.39
N VAL A 53 -0.55 -2.38 6.48
CA VAL A 53 -0.02 -2.57 7.82
C VAL A 53 -0.99 -3.44 8.61
N LEU A 54 -0.62 -4.69 8.87
CA LEU A 54 -1.48 -5.69 9.53
C LEU A 54 -0.81 -6.22 10.81
N LYS A 55 -1.59 -6.42 11.87
CA LYS A 55 -1.08 -6.82 13.21
C LYS A 55 -0.57 -8.26 13.27
N LYS A 56 -1.15 -9.20 12.51
CA LYS A 56 -0.72 -10.61 12.54
C LYS A 56 0.50 -10.83 11.64
N GLN A 57 1.40 -11.74 11.98
CA GLN A 57 2.58 -12.08 11.16
C GLN A 57 2.25 -13.15 10.12
N ASN A 58 1.82 -12.75 8.92
CA ASN A 58 1.88 -13.63 7.74
C ASN A 58 2.83 -12.99 6.72
N VAL A 59 3.38 -13.85 5.86
CA VAL A 59 4.55 -13.64 5.00
C VAL A 59 4.47 -12.42 4.05
N THR A 60 3.29 -11.84 3.84
CA THR A 60 3.02 -10.76 2.86
C THR A 60 2.96 -9.33 3.44
N ARG A 61 3.26 -9.10 4.73
CA ARG A 61 2.89 -7.84 5.43
C ARG A 61 4.04 -6.84 5.63
N MET A 62 3.73 -5.54 5.69
CA MET A 62 4.68 -4.45 6.04
C MET A 62 4.56 -4.04 7.52
N LYS A 63 5.70 -3.75 8.15
CA LYS A 63 5.78 -3.13 9.48
C LYS A 63 5.73 -1.61 9.35
N LEU A 64 5.40 -0.91 10.45
CA LEU A 64 5.42 0.57 10.48
C LEU A 64 6.77 1.13 10.02
N VAL A 65 7.87 0.52 10.47
CA VAL A 65 9.24 0.92 10.09
C VAL A 65 9.51 0.79 8.58
N ASP A 66 8.87 -0.16 7.90
CA ASP A 66 9.07 -0.36 6.45
C ASP A 66 8.38 0.75 5.65
N VAL A 67 7.21 1.20 6.11
CA VAL A 67 6.49 2.36 5.56
C VAL A 67 7.32 3.63 5.75
N ASP A 68 7.83 3.86 6.97
CA ASP A 68 8.68 5.00 7.29
C ASP A 68 9.92 5.05 6.39
N ARG A 69 10.64 3.93 6.26
CA ARG A 69 11.84 3.83 5.39
C ARG A 69 11.52 4.12 3.94
N THR A 70 10.39 3.60 3.45
CA THR A 70 9.95 3.85 2.07
C THR A 70 9.68 5.33 1.87
N LEU A 71 8.88 5.95 2.74
CA LEU A 71 8.54 7.37 2.62
C LEU A 71 9.76 8.28 2.77
N ILE A 72 10.68 7.99 3.69
CA ILE A 72 11.94 8.74 3.84
C ILE A 72 12.72 8.73 2.52
N ARG A 73 12.85 7.57 1.88
CA ARG A 73 13.53 7.45 0.58
C ARG A 73 12.86 8.32 -0.49
N TYR A 74 11.54 8.18 -0.64
CA TYR A 74 10.79 8.93 -1.66
C TYR A 74 10.90 10.45 -1.45
N LEU A 75 10.77 10.91 -0.21
CA LEU A 75 10.85 12.34 0.12
C LEU A 75 12.28 12.89 -0.01
N ARG A 76 13.31 12.11 0.34
CA ARG A 76 14.71 12.51 0.19
C ARG A 76 15.11 12.63 -1.28
N ASP A 77 14.68 11.66 -2.08
CA ASP A 77 15.09 11.53 -3.48
C ASP A 77 14.12 12.28 -4.43
N ASN A 78 13.15 13.05 -3.89
CA ASN A 78 12.10 13.79 -4.60
C ASN A 78 11.35 12.94 -5.65
N ILE A 79 11.12 11.66 -5.32
CA ILE A 79 10.43 10.74 -6.22
C ILE A 79 8.93 11.09 -6.20
N PRO A 80 8.28 11.26 -7.36
CA PRO A 80 6.88 11.63 -7.40
C PRO A 80 6.01 10.54 -6.77
N ILE A 81 5.13 10.96 -5.86
CA ILE A 81 4.06 10.13 -5.31
C ILE A 81 2.76 10.72 -5.85
N GLU A 82 2.17 10.06 -6.83
CA GLU A 82 0.91 10.50 -7.44
C GLU A 82 -0.30 9.84 -6.77
N LYS A 83 -0.12 8.61 -6.28
CA LYS A 83 -1.17 7.86 -5.62
C LYS A 83 -0.68 7.22 -4.34
N PHE A 84 -1.42 7.42 -3.26
CA PHE A 84 -1.08 6.89 -1.94
C PHE A 84 -2.29 6.19 -1.32
N GLU A 85 -2.14 4.89 -1.08
CA GLU A 85 -3.14 4.05 -0.41
C GLU A 85 -2.56 3.50 0.88
N LEU A 86 -3.22 3.74 2.00
CA LEU A 86 -2.80 3.25 3.31
C LEU A 86 -3.94 2.46 3.97
N TYR A 87 -3.69 1.19 4.21
CA TYR A 87 -4.56 0.32 4.99
C TYR A 87 -3.89 -0.07 6.31
N ILE A 88 -4.56 0.20 7.43
CA ILE A 88 -4.11 -0.16 8.77
C ILE A 88 -5.14 -1.07 9.44
N GLU A 89 -4.70 -2.24 9.89
CA GLU A 89 -5.52 -3.17 10.66
C GLU A 89 -5.08 -3.19 12.13
N ASN A 90 -6.07 -3.19 13.04
CA ASN A 90 -5.89 -3.07 14.49
C ASN A 90 -5.14 -1.80 14.87
N GLU A 91 -5.69 -0.66 14.47
CA GLU A 91 -5.15 0.63 14.89
C GLU A 91 -4.99 0.70 16.42
N ASN A 92 -3.86 1.25 16.81
CA ASN A 92 -3.50 1.60 18.17
C ASN A 92 -2.86 3.00 18.14
N GLN A 93 -2.58 3.57 19.32
CA GLN A 93 -2.00 4.92 19.41
C GLN A 93 -0.69 5.09 18.60
N GLU A 94 0.15 4.05 18.56
CA GLU A 94 1.41 4.08 17.80
C GLU A 94 1.16 4.17 16.29
N SER A 95 0.36 3.27 15.74
CA SER A 95 0.02 3.24 14.30
C SER A 95 -0.77 4.48 13.88
N ALA A 96 -1.64 5.02 14.74
CA ALA A 96 -2.35 6.27 14.53
C ALA A 96 -1.38 7.46 14.38
N SER A 97 -0.41 7.56 15.29
CA SER A 97 0.63 8.59 15.26
C SER A 97 1.46 8.53 13.98
N HIS A 98 1.87 7.31 13.58
CA HIS A 98 2.59 7.08 12.32
C HIS A 98 1.74 7.45 11.10
N ALA A 99 0.48 7.00 11.05
CA ALA A 99 -0.43 7.33 9.96
C ALA A 99 -0.57 8.85 9.79
N LYS A 100 -0.79 9.57 10.89
CA LYS A 100 -0.88 11.04 10.89
C LYS A 100 0.41 11.69 10.35
N LYS A 101 1.57 11.21 10.79
CA LYS A 101 2.89 11.67 10.31
C LYS A 101 3.05 11.44 8.80
N TRP A 102 2.74 10.23 8.33
CA TRP A 102 2.88 9.85 6.91
C TRP A 102 1.95 10.64 6.01
N ILE A 103 0.67 10.71 6.36
CA ILE A 103 -0.34 11.44 5.60
C ILE A 103 0.07 12.92 5.49
N ARG A 104 0.47 13.54 6.60
CA ARG A 104 0.95 14.93 6.58
C ARG A 104 2.15 15.10 5.65
N ALA A 105 3.12 14.19 5.70
CA ALA A 105 4.31 14.28 4.87
C ALA A 105 3.97 14.15 3.37
N VAL A 106 3.13 13.17 3.00
CA VAL A 106 2.76 12.93 1.59
C VAL A 106 1.94 14.11 1.05
N VAL A 107 0.90 14.55 1.77
CA VAL A 107 0.02 15.64 1.32
C VAL A 107 0.76 16.97 1.17
N THR A 108 1.78 17.23 1.99
CA THR A 108 2.47 18.54 1.99
C THR A 108 3.72 18.61 1.12
N LYS A 109 4.30 17.46 0.73
CA LYS A 109 5.63 17.41 0.10
C LYS A 109 5.68 16.68 -1.23
N THR A 110 4.54 16.25 -1.77
CA THR A 110 4.49 15.42 -2.99
C THR A 110 3.42 15.94 -3.96
N CYS A 111 3.48 15.48 -5.21
CA CYS A 111 2.53 15.80 -6.27
C CYS A 111 1.30 14.86 -6.25
N LEU A 112 0.72 14.65 -5.07
CA LEU A 112 -0.34 13.68 -4.84
C LEU A 112 -1.61 14.04 -5.64
N LYS A 113 -2.12 13.09 -6.42
CA LYS A 113 -3.36 13.19 -7.20
C LYS A 113 -4.49 12.36 -6.58
N GLU A 114 -4.15 11.20 -6.03
CA GLU A 114 -5.11 10.27 -5.44
C GLU A 114 -4.68 9.82 -4.04
N PHE A 115 -5.60 9.86 -3.09
CA PHE A 115 -5.37 9.45 -1.71
C PHE A 115 -6.48 8.53 -1.22
N SER A 116 -6.11 7.42 -0.58
CA SER A 116 -7.05 6.53 0.09
C SER A 116 -6.50 6.11 1.46
N PHE A 117 -7.33 6.22 2.49
CA PHE A 117 -7.00 5.75 3.83
C PHE A 117 -8.13 4.90 4.38
N SER A 118 -7.79 3.68 4.79
CA SER A 118 -8.74 2.70 5.31
C SER A 118 -8.21 2.07 6.59
N ILE A 119 -9.09 1.93 7.57
CA ILE A 119 -8.77 1.42 8.90
C ILE A 119 -9.72 0.29 9.28
N ARG A 120 -9.18 -0.80 9.83
CA ARG A 120 -9.99 -1.88 10.42
C ARG A 120 -9.73 -1.94 11.91
N ILE A 121 -10.75 -1.66 12.71
CA ILE A 121 -10.73 -1.75 14.16
C ILE A 121 -11.43 -3.04 14.56
N HIS A 122 -10.72 -3.97 15.20
CA HIS A 122 -11.34 -5.14 15.83
C HIS A 122 -11.75 -4.72 17.24
N SER A 123 -12.90 -4.06 17.38
CA SER A 123 -13.43 -3.71 18.70
C SER A 123 -13.84 -4.98 19.45
N ALA A 124 -13.40 -5.05 20.71
CA ALA A 124 -13.79 -5.91 21.83
C ALA A 124 -14.71 -7.11 21.58
N THR A 125 -14.37 -8.24 22.20
CA THR A 125 -15.33 -9.30 22.51
C THR A 125 -16.57 -8.68 23.15
N PHE A 126 -17.68 -8.67 22.43
CA PHE A 126 -18.99 -8.42 22.99
C PHE A 126 -19.41 -9.71 23.69
N THR A 127 -19.24 -9.77 25.01
CA THR A 127 -19.93 -10.77 25.81
C THR A 127 -21.40 -10.39 25.81
N LEU A 128 -22.26 -11.29 25.31
CA LEU A 128 -23.69 -11.13 25.46
C LEU A 128 -23.98 -10.98 26.96
N PRO A 129 -24.71 -9.94 27.38
CA PRO A 129 -25.17 -9.84 28.76
C PRO A 129 -26.01 -11.09 29.11
N ASP A 130 -25.81 -11.65 30.30
CA ASP A 130 -26.52 -12.86 30.78
C ASP A 130 -28.05 -12.66 30.79
N GLU A 131 -28.51 -11.41 30.75
CA GLU A 131 -29.88 -10.95 30.60
C GLU A 131 -30.56 -11.47 29.32
N ILE A 132 -29.81 -11.67 28.24
CA ILE A 132 -30.37 -12.22 26.98
C ILE A 132 -30.61 -13.74 27.10
N LEU A 133 -29.83 -14.43 27.93
CA LEU A 133 -29.97 -15.87 28.18
C LEU A 133 -30.98 -16.19 29.30
N SER A 134 -31.32 -15.21 30.14
CA SER A 134 -32.29 -15.36 31.23
C SER A 134 -33.72 -14.94 30.87
N GLY A 135 -33.97 -14.56 29.62
CA GLY A 135 -35.29 -14.21 29.10
C GLY A 135 -36.30 -15.36 29.17
N LYS A 136 -37.00 -15.51 30.30
CA LYS A 136 -38.19 -16.35 30.50
C LYS A 136 -39.47 -15.73 29.87
N ASN A 137 -39.40 -15.27 28.62
CA ASN A 137 -40.57 -14.74 27.89
C ASN A 137 -40.93 -15.57 26.64
N LEU A 138 -40.61 -16.87 26.67
CA LEU A 138 -41.23 -17.88 25.82
C LEU A 138 -42.14 -18.73 26.69
N THR A 139 -43.30 -18.18 27.06
CA THR A 139 -44.46 -18.97 27.48
C THR A 139 -45.73 -18.23 27.13
#